data_AF-A0A1J5H7V7-F1
#
_entry.id   AF-A0A1J5H7V7-F1
#
_cell.length_a   1.000
_cell.length_b   1.000
_cell.length_c   1.000
_cell.angle_alpha   90.00
_cell.angle_beta   90.00
_cell.angle_gamma   90.00
#
_symmetry.space_group_name_H-M   'P 1'
#
loop_
_entity.id
_entity.type
_entity.pdbx_description
1 polymer ?
#
loop_
_entity_poly.entity_id
_entity_poly.type
_entity_poly.pdbx_seq_one_letter_code
_entity_poly.pdbx_strand_id
1 'polypeptide(L)'
;MDNHQPITIDRKATEADRQNALRQIYFQILERQPYEYERKELAKLEKDFLKGKLGIRHFIGELVMSSVYLNSFYYDCSNMKFVEWTFKHLLGRAIQGSEEIATYMNLLMMEGVSVFFHEILGSEEYRKAFGCFTIPYAREAKLYDSPRNYLQTNLLQHEHVGQRGKIVPTIYWQQLGMDCETGTCVMPDAKVVSTHPEANEPMILRSVNDEIEELLQMLQKSDAKQVLQSMNENQKSLLRTLAK
;
A
#
# COMPACT_ATOMS: atom_id res chain seq x y z
N MET A 1 -1.56 -6.23 -19.23
CA MET A 1 -2.51 -6.97 -18.39
C MET A 1 -2.13 -8.43 -18.50
N ASP A 2 -1.15 -8.85 -17.71
CA ASP A 2 -0.72 -10.24 -17.73
C ASP A 2 -1.78 -11.05 -16.97
N ASN A 3 -2.50 -11.89 -17.72
CA ASN A 3 -3.37 -12.92 -17.16
C ASN A 3 -2.47 -13.94 -16.42
N HIS A 4 -2.10 -13.63 -15.18
CA HIS A 4 -1.41 -14.59 -14.33
C HIS A 4 -2.39 -15.71 -13.99
N GLN A 5 -2.32 -16.81 -14.74
CA GLN A 5 -3.03 -18.03 -14.37
C GLN A 5 -2.53 -18.50 -13.00
N PRO A 6 -3.43 -18.84 -12.07
CA PRO A 6 -3.04 -19.29 -10.74
C PRO A 6 -2.22 -20.57 -10.87
N ILE A 7 -1.01 -20.57 -10.32
CA ILE A 7 -0.13 -21.74 -10.31
C ILE A 7 -0.48 -22.57 -9.08
N THR A 8 -1.05 -23.75 -9.34
CA THR A 8 -1.39 -24.74 -8.32
C THR A 8 -0.43 -25.92 -8.38
N ILE A 9 0.09 -26.35 -7.22
CA ILE A 9 0.92 -27.55 -7.12
C ILE A 9 0.18 -28.66 -6.38
N ASP A 10 0.00 -29.77 -7.10
CA ASP A 10 -0.46 -31.03 -6.52
C ASP A 10 0.70 -31.85 -5.94
N ARG A 11 0.36 -32.85 -5.12
CA ARG A 11 1.35 -33.79 -4.56
C ARG A 11 2.15 -34.55 -5.63
N LYS A 12 1.58 -34.73 -6.82
CA LYS A 12 2.20 -35.45 -7.95
C LYS A 12 3.02 -34.56 -8.88
N ALA A 13 3.15 -33.27 -8.58
CA ALA A 13 3.90 -32.33 -9.42
C ALA A 13 5.37 -32.77 -9.56
N THR A 14 5.92 -32.57 -10.76
CA THR A 14 7.31 -32.93 -11.06
C THR A 14 8.28 -31.98 -10.35
N GLU A 15 9.56 -32.37 -10.28
CA GLU A 15 10.58 -31.48 -9.73
C GLU A 15 10.69 -30.17 -10.53
N ALA A 16 10.55 -30.23 -11.86
CA ALA A 16 10.56 -29.05 -12.73
C ALA A 16 9.41 -28.09 -12.41
N ASP A 17 8.20 -28.61 -12.17
CA ASP A 17 7.04 -27.80 -11.77
C ASP A 17 7.27 -27.14 -10.41
N ARG A 18 7.84 -27.88 -9.45
CA ARG A 18 8.21 -27.36 -8.13
C ARG A 18 9.27 -26.28 -8.21
N GLN A 19 10.29 -26.44 -9.06
CA GLN A 19 11.28 -25.39 -9.30
C GLN A 19 10.65 -24.14 -9.90
N ASN A 20 9.67 -24.30 -10.81
CA ASN A 20 8.95 -23.16 -11.35
C ASN A 20 8.12 -22.45 -10.29
N ALA A 21 7.38 -23.20 -9.46
CA ALA A 21 6.64 -22.62 -8.34
C ALA A 21 7.56 -21.94 -7.33
N LEU A 22 8.73 -22.50 -7.02
CA LEU A 22 9.70 -21.86 -6.13
C LEU A 22 10.07 -20.45 -6.63
N ARG A 23 10.40 -20.33 -7.92
CA ARG A 23 10.70 -19.02 -8.54
C ARG A 23 9.53 -18.06 -8.41
N GLN A 24 8.31 -18.54 -8.62
CA GLN A 24 7.09 -17.73 -8.54
C GLN A 24 6.75 -17.31 -7.11
N ILE A 25 6.96 -18.18 -6.12
CA ILE A 25 6.84 -17.82 -4.71
C ILE A 25 7.82 -16.70 -4.36
N TYR A 26 9.07 -16.77 -4.82
CA TYR A 26 10.02 -15.69 -4.60
C TYR A 26 9.62 -14.39 -5.29
N PHE A 27 9.12 -14.44 -6.53
CA PHE A 27 8.60 -13.24 -7.19
C PHE A 27 7.40 -12.64 -6.46
N GLN A 28 6.51 -13.46 -5.90
CA GLN A 28 5.34 -12.94 -5.18
C GLN A 28 5.69 -12.38 -3.79
N ILE A 29 6.54 -13.08 -3.03
CA ILE A 29 6.79 -12.79 -1.61
C ILE A 29 7.99 -11.87 -1.41
N LEU A 30 9.07 -12.06 -2.18
CA LEU A 30 10.27 -11.24 -2.09
C LEU A 30 10.29 -10.13 -3.15
N GLU A 31 9.38 -10.13 -4.12
CA GLU A 31 9.39 -9.26 -5.31
C GLU A 31 10.65 -9.39 -6.19
N ARG A 32 11.52 -10.34 -5.87
CA ARG A 32 12.80 -10.59 -6.53
C ARG A 32 13.25 -12.04 -6.33
N GLN A 33 14.27 -12.46 -7.06
CA GLN A 33 14.97 -13.70 -6.76
C GLN A 33 16.00 -13.48 -5.62
N PRO A 34 16.16 -14.45 -4.69
CA PRO A 34 17.12 -14.33 -3.60
C PRO A 34 18.55 -14.41 -4.13
N TYR A 35 19.45 -13.63 -3.51
CA TYR A 35 20.88 -13.64 -3.80
C TYR A 35 21.52 -14.97 -3.39
N GLU A 36 22.72 -15.28 -3.91
CA GLU A 36 23.40 -16.55 -3.62
C GLU A 36 23.67 -16.77 -2.12
N TYR A 37 23.96 -15.71 -1.36
CA TYR A 37 24.17 -15.80 0.08
C TYR A 37 22.86 -16.07 0.83
N GLU A 38 21.76 -15.41 0.45
CA GLU A 38 20.42 -15.63 1.03
C GLU A 38 19.92 -17.05 0.74
N ARG A 39 20.22 -17.57 -0.46
CA ARG A 39 19.90 -18.96 -0.82
C ARG A 39 20.58 -19.99 0.09
N LYS A 40 21.74 -19.68 0.69
CA LYS A 40 22.38 -20.59 1.66
C LYS A 40 21.53 -20.72 2.93
N GLU A 41 20.91 -19.65 3.38
CA GLU A 41 19.99 -19.65 4.53
C GLU A 41 18.70 -20.42 4.19
N LEU A 42 18.19 -20.26 2.98
CA LEU A 42 16.96 -20.91 2.50
C LEU A 42 17.17 -22.35 1.98
N ALA A 43 18.41 -22.81 1.85
CA ALA A 43 18.75 -24.07 1.18
C ALA A 43 18.03 -25.30 1.77
N LYS A 44 17.87 -25.35 3.10
CA LYS A 44 17.15 -26.44 3.77
C LYS A 44 15.66 -26.41 3.39
N LEU A 45 15.06 -25.23 3.41
CA LEU A 45 13.66 -25.00 3.08
C LEU A 45 13.37 -25.34 1.62
N GLU A 46 14.22 -24.88 0.69
CA GLU A 46 14.12 -25.21 -0.74
C GLU A 46 14.19 -26.71 -0.98
N LYS A 47 15.15 -27.39 -0.35
CA LYS A 47 15.33 -28.84 -0.51
C LYS A 47 14.11 -29.63 -0.03
N ASP A 48 13.51 -29.24 1.10
CA ASP A 48 12.32 -29.93 1.62
C ASP A 48 11.07 -29.63 0.76
N PHE A 49 10.98 -28.45 0.16
CA PHE A 49 9.92 -28.11 -0.80
C PHE A 49 10.05 -28.86 -2.12
N LEU A 50 11.25 -28.93 -2.70
CA LEU A 50 11.53 -29.65 -3.96
C LEU A 50 11.28 -31.16 -3.81
N LYS A 51 11.60 -31.73 -2.65
CA LYS A 51 11.30 -33.13 -2.31
C LYS A 51 9.81 -33.40 -2.02
N GLY A 52 8.98 -32.36 -1.97
CA GLY A 52 7.55 -32.49 -1.70
C GLY A 52 7.18 -32.82 -0.26
N LYS A 53 8.08 -32.62 0.69
CA LYS A 53 7.77 -32.74 2.13
C LYS A 53 6.94 -31.56 2.63
N LEU A 54 7.20 -30.37 2.08
CA LEU A 54 6.54 -29.13 2.46
C LEU A 54 5.51 -28.70 1.40
N GLY A 55 4.32 -28.29 1.85
CA GLY A 55 3.31 -27.67 1.00
C GLY A 55 3.55 -26.17 0.81
N ILE A 56 2.92 -25.55 -0.19
CA ILE A 56 3.11 -24.13 -0.53
C ILE A 56 2.84 -23.23 0.68
N ARG A 57 1.70 -23.41 1.37
CA ARG A 57 1.34 -22.58 2.53
C ARG A 57 2.38 -22.65 3.66
N HIS A 58 2.91 -23.84 3.93
CA HIS A 58 3.92 -24.03 4.97
C HIS A 58 5.27 -23.44 4.55
N PHE A 59 5.64 -23.60 3.27
CA PHE A 59 6.84 -22.97 2.72
C PHE A 59 6.78 -21.45 2.83
N ILE A 60 5.64 -20.84 2.49
CA ILE A 60 5.43 -19.39 2.63
C ILE A 60 5.53 -18.97 4.10
N GLY A 61 4.93 -19.72 5.02
CA GLY A 61 5.02 -19.46 6.46
C GLY A 61 6.46 -19.44 6.98
N GLU A 62 7.27 -20.44 6.61
CA GLU A 62 8.69 -20.48 6.98
C GLU A 62 9.51 -19.39 6.27
N LEU A 63 9.16 -19.05 5.02
CA LEU A 63 9.83 -18.00 4.25
C LEU A 63 9.62 -16.60 4.86
N VAL A 64 8.39 -16.25 5.23
CA VAL A 64 8.11 -14.92 5.81
C VAL A 64 8.69 -14.74 7.22
N MET A 65 8.93 -15.84 7.92
CA MET A 65 9.63 -15.85 9.22
C MET A 65 11.15 -15.84 9.07
N SER A 66 11.69 -16.05 7.87
CA SER A 66 13.14 -16.08 7.64
C SER A 66 13.76 -14.68 7.80
N SER A 67 15.04 -14.66 8.19
CA SER A 67 15.88 -13.45 8.23
C SER A 67 15.85 -12.68 6.91
N VAL A 68 15.85 -13.39 5.78
CA VAL A 68 15.83 -12.79 4.42
C VAL A 68 14.60 -11.89 4.23
N TYR A 69 13.42 -12.37 4.62
CA TYR A 69 12.19 -11.59 4.50
C TYR A 69 12.15 -10.42 5.50
N LEU A 70 12.50 -10.68 6.77
CA LEU A 70 12.45 -9.65 7.82
C LEU A 70 13.45 -8.51 7.58
N ASN A 71 14.67 -8.83 7.10
CA ASN A 71 15.66 -7.83 6.71
C ASN A 71 15.19 -6.97 5.54
N SER A 72 14.46 -7.55 4.58
CA SER A 72 14.01 -6.80 3.40
C SER A 72 12.82 -5.88 3.72
N PHE A 73 11.86 -6.34 4.54
CA PHE A 73 10.56 -5.69 4.68
C PHE A 73 10.22 -5.19 6.09
N TYR A 74 10.79 -5.77 7.14
CA TYR A 74 10.42 -5.44 8.52
C TYR A 74 11.37 -4.42 9.16
N TYR A 75 12.67 -4.71 9.20
CA TYR A 75 13.61 -3.88 9.99
C TYR A 75 13.83 -2.46 9.43
N ASP A 76 13.70 -2.29 8.12
CA ASP A 76 13.93 -0.99 7.45
C ASP A 76 12.64 -0.15 7.26
N CYS A 77 11.51 -0.58 7.80
CA CYS A 77 10.19 -0.02 7.46
C CYS A 77 9.38 0.32 8.70
N SER A 78 8.39 1.19 8.53
CA SER A 78 7.40 1.39 9.59
C SER A 78 6.50 0.17 9.71
N ASN A 79 6.01 -0.10 10.93
CA ASN A 79 5.06 -1.19 11.18
C ASN A 79 3.83 -1.11 10.26
N MET A 80 3.31 0.09 10.01
CA MET A 80 2.17 0.29 9.12
C MET A 80 2.48 -0.08 7.67
N LYS A 81 3.66 0.31 7.17
CA LYS A 81 4.08 -0.02 5.80
C LYS A 81 4.35 -1.52 5.66
N PHE A 82 4.94 -2.13 6.68
CA PHE A 82 5.16 -3.58 6.73
C PHE A 82 3.84 -4.37 6.67
N VAL A 83 2.81 -3.93 7.39
CA VAL A 83 1.48 -4.53 7.32
C VAL A 83 0.92 -4.41 5.88
N GLU A 84 1.00 -3.23 5.26
CA GLU A 84 0.54 -3.03 3.87
C GLU A 84 1.25 -3.96 2.88
N TRP A 85 2.57 -4.08 2.96
CA TRP A 85 3.34 -4.99 2.10
C TRP A 85 3.02 -6.46 2.36
N THR A 86 2.79 -6.84 3.62
CA THR A 86 2.39 -8.21 3.93
C THR A 86 1.05 -8.56 3.28
N PHE A 87 0.10 -7.62 3.26
CA PHE A 87 -1.18 -7.78 2.58
C PHE A 87 -1.01 -7.93 1.07
N LYS A 88 -0.12 -7.13 0.46
CA LYS A 88 0.28 -7.29 -0.95
C LYS A 88 0.82 -8.69 -1.22
N HIS A 89 1.79 -9.15 -0.44
CA HIS A 89 2.49 -10.42 -0.70
C HIS A 89 1.61 -11.64 -0.44
N LEU A 90 0.89 -11.67 0.69
CA LEU A 90 0.15 -12.85 1.15
C LEU A 90 -1.31 -12.88 0.70
N LEU A 91 -2.00 -11.74 0.70
CA LEU A 91 -3.42 -11.66 0.34
C LEU A 91 -3.65 -11.15 -1.09
N GLY A 92 -2.61 -10.59 -1.73
CA GLY A 92 -2.70 -10.09 -3.10
C GLY A 92 -3.54 -8.82 -3.23
N ARG A 93 -3.82 -8.11 -2.13
CA ARG A 93 -4.64 -6.90 -2.08
C ARG A 93 -4.03 -5.83 -1.17
N ALA A 94 -4.50 -4.59 -1.30
CA ALA A 94 -4.25 -3.55 -0.30
C ALA A 94 -5.12 -3.77 0.96
N ILE A 95 -4.68 -3.18 2.07
CA ILE A 95 -5.42 -3.15 3.33
C ILE A 95 -6.65 -2.24 3.21
N GLN A 96 -7.75 -2.62 3.86
CA GLN A 96 -9.04 -1.96 3.72
C GLN A 96 -9.39 -1.15 4.97
N GLY A 97 -9.49 0.17 4.80
CA GLY A 97 -9.97 1.07 5.85
C GLY A 97 -9.03 1.17 7.06
N SER A 98 -9.42 2.01 8.03
CA SER A 98 -8.62 2.25 9.24
C SER A 98 -8.76 1.16 10.30
N GLU A 99 -9.91 0.47 10.32
CA GLU A 99 -10.18 -0.58 11.30
C GLU A 99 -9.26 -1.79 11.10
N GLU A 100 -9.15 -2.31 9.86
CA GLU A 100 -8.26 -3.44 9.55
C GLU A 100 -6.80 -3.09 9.87
N ILE A 101 -6.37 -1.87 9.53
CA ILE A 101 -5.02 -1.38 9.88
C ILE A 101 -4.81 -1.43 11.39
N ALA A 102 -5.73 -0.88 12.18
CA ALA A 102 -5.60 -0.84 13.63
C ALA A 102 -5.55 -2.26 14.23
N THR A 103 -6.40 -3.17 13.76
CA THR A 103 -6.43 -4.57 14.25
C THR A 103 -5.10 -5.27 14.01
N TYR A 104 -4.59 -5.25 12.78
CA TYR A 104 -3.36 -5.95 12.43
C TYR A 104 -2.10 -5.26 12.98
N MET A 105 -2.11 -3.93 13.11
CA MET A 105 -1.03 -3.21 13.77
C MET A 105 -0.98 -3.55 15.27
N ASN A 106 -2.13 -3.57 15.96
CA ASN A 106 -2.19 -3.96 17.36
C ASN A 106 -1.71 -5.40 17.57
N LEU A 107 -2.14 -6.32 16.71
CA LEU A 107 -1.68 -7.71 16.72
C LEU A 107 -0.15 -7.79 16.58
N LEU A 108 0.41 -7.09 15.60
CA LEU A 108 1.85 -7.05 15.36
C LEU A 108 2.63 -6.48 16.57
N MET A 109 2.12 -5.41 17.18
CA MET A 109 2.79 -4.75 18.31
C MET A 109 2.69 -5.54 19.62
N MET A 110 1.56 -6.22 19.86
CA MET A 110 1.31 -6.92 21.12
C MET A 110 1.82 -8.35 21.13
N GLU A 111 1.67 -9.07 20.01
CA GLU A 111 1.95 -10.51 19.92
C GLU A 111 3.18 -10.84 19.05
N GLY A 112 3.67 -9.84 18.30
CA GLY A 112 4.85 -9.95 17.47
C GLY A 112 4.60 -10.55 16.09
N VAL A 113 5.68 -10.64 15.33
CA VAL A 113 5.66 -11.00 13.90
C VAL A 113 5.17 -12.44 13.64
N SER A 114 5.50 -13.37 14.54
CA SER A 114 5.14 -14.79 14.36
C SER A 114 3.63 -15.01 14.41
N VAL A 115 2.93 -14.39 15.36
CA VAL A 115 1.48 -14.56 15.50
C VAL A 115 0.75 -13.78 14.41
N PHE A 116 1.24 -12.60 14.05
CA PHE A 116 0.76 -11.81 12.92
C PHE A 116 0.69 -12.63 11.61
N PHE A 117 1.75 -13.34 11.23
CA PHE A 117 1.71 -14.19 10.04
C PHE A 117 0.81 -15.42 10.19
N HIS A 118 0.74 -16.00 11.39
CA HIS A 118 -0.13 -17.13 11.66
C HIS A 118 -1.60 -16.76 11.45
N GLU A 119 -2.03 -15.60 11.94
CA GLU A 119 -3.39 -15.08 11.75
C GLU A 119 -3.71 -14.84 10.27
N ILE A 120 -2.80 -14.23 9.51
CA ILE A 120 -3.02 -13.99 8.08
C ILE A 120 -3.14 -15.30 7.29
N LEU A 121 -2.22 -16.25 7.49
CA LEU A 121 -2.23 -17.56 6.80
C LEU A 121 -3.32 -18.50 7.31
N GLY A 122 -3.85 -18.25 8.52
CA GLY A 122 -4.95 -18.95 9.16
C GLY A 122 -6.33 -18.42 8.76
N SER A 123 -6.39 -17.17 8.28
CA SER A 123 -7.63 -16.48 7.92
C SER A 123 -8.50 -17.25 6.93
N GLU A 124 -9.82 -17.10 7.08
CA GLU A 124 -10.76 -17.67 6.10
C GLU A 124 -10.57 -17.06 4.71
N GLU A 125 -10.16 -15.80 4.65
CA GLU A 125 -9.93 -15.10 3.40
C GLU A 125 -8.82 -15.76 2.58
N TYR A 126 -7.68 -16.04 3.22
CA TYR A 126 -6.57 -16.73 2.57
C TYR A 126 -7.00 -18.12 2.08
N ARG A 127 -7.75 -18.85 2.91
CA ARG A 127 -8.25 -20.19 2.58
C ARG A 127 -9.22 -20.18 1.40
N LYS A 128 -10.12 -19.19 1.33
CA LYS A 128 -11.10 -19.06 0.23
C LYS A 128 -10.46 -18.66 -1.09
N ALA A 129 -9.41 -17.83 -1.07
CA ALA A 129 -8.74 -17.41 -2.30
C ALA A 129 -7.69 -18.38 -2.83
N PHE A 130 -6.81 -18.88 -1.96
CA PHE A 130 -5.63 -19.65 -2.39
C PHE A 130 -5.68 -21.10 -1.93
N GLY A 131 -6.38 -21.39 -0.82
CA GLY A 131 -6.39 -22.70 -0.20
C GLY A 131 -4.99 -23.08 0.30
N CYS A 132 -4.59 -24.34 0.11
CA CYS A 132 -3.30 -24.86 0.58
C CYS A 132 -2.27 -25.09 -0.53
N PHE A 133 -2.71 -25.11 -1.78
CA PHE A 133 -1.94 -25.58 -2.94
C PHE A 133 -1.70 -24.52 -4.01
N THR A 134 -2.24 -23.32 -3.82
CA THR A 134 -2.09 -22.21 -4.77
C THR A 134 -1.09 -21.21 -4.21
N ILE A 135 -0.19 -20.73 -5.07
CA ILE A 135 0.71 -19.62 -4.74
C ILE A 135 -0.14 -18.34 -4.66
N PRO A 136 0.04 -17.46 -3.65
CA PRO A 136 -0.63 -16.17 -3.64
C PRO A 136 -0.39 -15.39 -4.92
N TYR A 137 -1.39 -14.65 -5.36
CA TYR A 137 -1.32 -13.82 -6.55
C TYR A 137 -2.18 -12.57 -6.37
N ALA A 138 -1.86 -11.54 -7.15
CA ALA A 138 -2.64 -10.31 -7.26
C ALA A 138 -4.12 -10.60 -7.56
N ARG A 139 -5.04 -10.23 -6.67
CA ARG A 139 -6.47 -10.51 -6.84
C ARG A 139 -7.08 -9.71 -8.00
N GLU A 140 -8.03 -10.30 -8.70
CA GLU A 140 -8.72 -9.64 -9.82
C GLU A 140 -9.64 -8.50 -9.36
N ALA A 141 -9.78 -7.49 -10.22
CA ALA A 141 -10.61 -6.29 -10.05
C ALA A 141 -12.06 -6.54 -9.59
N LYS A 142 -12.63 -7.69 -9.98
CA LYS A 142 -14.05 -8.01 -9.73
C LYS A 142 -14.34 -8.40 -8.28
N LEU A 143 -13.32 -8.65 -7.47
CA LEU A 143 -13.46 -9.17 -6.10
C LEU A 143 -13.38 -8.06 -5.02
N TYR A 144 -13.22 -6.79 -5.40
CA TYR A 144 -13.04 -5.72 -4.42
C TYR A 144 -14.38 -5.13 -3.96
N ASP A 145 -14.52 -4.94 -2.64
CA ASP A 145 -15.73 -4.38 -2.02
C ASP A 145 -15.97 -2.91 -2.36
N SER A 146 -14.90 -2.16 -2.69
CA SER A 146 -14.94 -0.72 -2.97
C SER A 146 -14.05 -0.33 -4.15
N PRO A 147 -14.48 0.63 -4.99
CA PRO A 147 -13.62 1.19 -6.05
C PRO A 147 -12.30 1.76 -5.52
N ARG A 148 -12.28 2.30 -4.30
CA ARG A 148 -11.05 2.81 -3.66
C ARG A 148 -10.05 1.69 -3.40
N ASN A 149 -10.52 0.54 -2.92
CA ASN A 149 -9.68 -0.63 -2.65
C ASN A 149 -9.08 -1.18 -3.94
N TYR A 150 -9.86 -1.19 -5.03
CA TYR A 150 -9.36 -1.56 -6.34
C TYR A 150 -8.21 -0.63 -6.79
N LEU A 151 -8.41 0.69 -6.73
CA LEU A 151 -7.39 1.67 -7.12
C LEU A 151 -6.12 1.55 -6.27
N GLN A 152 -6.27 1.43 -4.95
CA GLN A 152 -5.13 1.27 -4.03
C GLN A 152 -4.38 -0.03 -4.28
N THR A 153 -5.10 -1.12 -4.49
CA THR A 153 -4.49 -2.42 -4.79
C THR A 153 -3.74 -2.37 -6.12
N ASN A 154 -4.34 -1.77 -7.15
CA ASN A 154 -3.70 -1.61 -8.45
C ASN A 154 -2.41 -0.77 -8.32
N LEU A 155 -2.45 0.35 -7.60
CA LEU A 155 -1.27 1.17 -7.32
C LEU A 155 -0.18 0.37 -6.62
N LEU A 156 -0.53 -0.38 -5.57
CA LEU A 156 0.41 -1.16 -4.77
C LEU A 156 1.02 -2.33 -5.55
N GLN A 157 0.24 -2.98 -6.42
CA GLN A 157 0.70 -4.10 -7.24
C GLN A 157 1.71 -3.67 -8.32
N HIS A 158 1.58 -2.46 -8.87
CA HIS A 158 2.51 -1.92 -9.86
C HIS A 158 3.70 -1.17 -9.23
N GLU A 159 3.72 -1.02 -7.91
CA GLU A 159 4.81 -0.39 -7.18
C GLU A 159 5.91 -1.40 -6.87
N HIS A 160 7.16 -1.02 -7.14
CA HIS A 160 8.33 -1.76 -6.66
C HIS A 160 8.66 -1.43 -5.21
N VAL A 161 9.21 -2.39 -4.45
CA VAL A 161 9.65 -2.18 -3.06
C VAL A 161 10.45 -0.88 -2.91
N GLY A 162 9.97 0.01 -2.04
CA GLY A 162 10.65 1.27 -1.69
C GLY A 162 10.48 2.41 -2.69
N GLN A 163 9.77 2.21 -3.82
CA GLN A 163 9.57 3.25 -4.83
C GLN A 163 8.80 4.45 -4.29
N ARG A 164 7.94 4.34 -3.28
CA ARG A 164 7.27 5.50 -2.67
C ARG A 164 7.57 5.64 -1.18
N GLY A 165 8.76 5.18 -0.80
CA GLY A 165 9.25 5.22 0.57
C GLY A 165 8.75 4.06 1.44
N LYS A 166 9.36 3.95 2.63
CA LYS A 166 9.18 2.82 3.57
C LYS A 166 8.38 3.18 4.83
N ILE A 167 7.91 4.44 4.93
CA ILE A 167 7.36 5.00 6.17
C ILE A 167 5.83 5.07 6.11
N VAL A 168 5.26 5.69 5.08
CA VAL A 168 3.82 5.97 5.03
C VAL A 168 3.11 5.01 4.07
N PRO A 169 2.08 4.27 4.53
CA PRO A 169 1.27 3.43 3.66
C PRO A 169 0.50 4.21 2.59
N THR A 170 0.24 3.56 1.46
CA THR A 170 -0.45 4.12 0.29
C THR A 170 -1.86 4.61 0.59
N ILE A 171 -2.56 3.97 1.53
CA ILE A 171 -3.93 4.36 1.92
C ILE A 171 -4.02 5.78 2.51
N TYR A 172 -2.97 6.24 3.20
CA TYR A 172 -2.96 7.54 3.88
C TYR A 172 -2.53 8.71 2.98
N TRP A 173 -1.98 8.46 1.80
CA TRP A 173 -1.39 9.52 0.96
C TRP A 173 -2.41 10.59 0.56
N GLN A 174 -3.61 10.19 0.17
CA GLN A 174 -4.69 11.12 -0.17
C GLN A 174 -5.12 11.97 1.04
N GLN A 175 -5.13 11.38 2.23
CA GLN A 175 -5.51 12.08 3.46
C GLN A 175 -4.43 13.07 3.90
N LEU A 176 -3.16 12.76 3.60
CA LEU A 176 -2.01 13.58 3.92
C LEU A 176 -1.66 14.59 2.81
N GLY A 177 -2.39 14.57 1.68
CA GLY A 177 -2.11 15.43 0.54
C GLY A 177 -0.74 15.22 -0.10
N MET A 178 -0.13 14.04 0.05
CA MET A 178 1.22 13.78 -0.46
C MET A 178 1.19 13.52 -1.96
N ASP A 179 2.09 14.19 -2.68
CA ASP A 179 2.41 13.86 -4.07
C ASP A 179 3.55 12.84 -4.11
N CYS A 180 3.30 11.71 -4.76
CA CYS A 180 4.22 10.58 -4.89
C CYS A 180 4.39 10.15 -6.35
N GLU A 181 4.04 11.00 -7.32
CA GLU A 181 4.10 10.68 -8.75
C GLU A 181 5.53 10.34 -9.22
N THR A 182 6.54 11.00 -8.64
CA THR A 182 7.96 10.85 -9.04
C THR A 182 8.72 9.77 -8.27
N GLY A 183 8.04 8.97 -7.44
CA GLY A 183 8.70 7.92 -6.64
C GLY A 183 9.39 8.45 -5.37
N THR A 184 9.07 9.66 -4.94
CA THR A 184 9.40 10.13 -3.59
C THR A 184 8.20 10.84 -3.04
N CYS A 185 7.61 10.31 -1.97
CA CYS A 185 6.49 10.97 -1.30
C CYS A 185 7.03 12.15 -0.50
N VAL A 186 6.62 13.36 -0.88
CA VAL A 186 6.93 14.59 -0.15
C VAL A 186 5.63 15.16 0.41
N MET A 187 5.66 15.61 1.66
CA MET A 187 4.55 16.36 2.24
C MET A 187 4.41 17.71 1.53
N PRO A 188 3.19 18.15 1.21
CA PRO A 188 2.97 19.40 0.48
C PRO A 188 3.51 20.65 1.20
N ASP A 189 3.66 20.60 2.52
CA ASP A 189 4.22 21.70 3.33
C ASP A 189 5.72 21.58 3.62
N ALA A 190 6.37 20.52 3.15
CA ALA A 190 7.82 20.50 3.01
C ALA A 190 8.19 21.13 1.66
N LYS A 191 7.77 22.39 1.44
CA LYS A 191 8.54 23.27 0.57
C LYS A 191 9.94 23.35 1.19
N VAL A 192 10.83 22.52 0.68
CA VAL A 192 12.25 22.81 0.66
C VAL A 192 12.34 24.28 0.25
N VAL A 193 13.13 25.05 0.98
CA VAL A 193 13.78 26.25 0.46
C VAL A 193 14.64 25.77 -0.71
N SER A 194 14.00 25.41 -1.82
CA SER A 194 14.65 25.23 -3.10
C SER A 194 14.86 26.65 -3.58
N THR A 195 16.10 27.09 -3.49
CA THR A 195 16.62 28.25 -4.20
C THR A 195 16.41 28.03 -5.71
N HIS A 196 15.19 28.24 -6.17
CA HIS A 196 14.91 28.67 -7.53
C HIS A 196 14.55 30.15 -7.44
N PRO A 197 15.12 30.99 -8.32
CA PRO A 197 14.91 32.43 -8.26
C PRO A 197 13.42 32.70 -8.34
N GLU A 198 12.95 33.63 -7.50
CA GLU A 198 11.58 34.12 -7.45
C GLU A 198 10.99 34.22 -8.86
N ALA A 199 10.14 33.26 -9.22
CA ALA A 199 9.17 33.50 -10.25
C ALA A 199 8.18 34.48 -9.64
N ASN A 200 8.34 35.76 -10.01
CA ASN A 200 7.37 36.82 -9.72
C ASN A 200 5.98 36.37 -10.18
N GLU A 201 5.20 35.77 -9.27
CA GLU A 201 3.75 35.78 -9.39
C GLU A 201 3.31 37.25 -9.34
N PRO A 202 2.51 37.71 -10.31
CA PRO A 202 2.06 39.09 -10.30
C PRO A 202 1.27 39.36 -9.01
N MET A 203 1.62 40.42 -8.28
CA MET A 203 1.02 40.84 -7.00
C MET A 203 -0.52 40.83 -6.98
N ILE A 204 -1.16 40.93 -8.16
CA ILE A 204 -2.60 40.94 -8.35
C ILE A 204 -3.25 39.62 -7.90
N LEU A 205 -2.62 38.46 -8.13
CA LEU A 205 -3.22 37.15 -7.84
C LEU A 205 -3.25 36.84 -6.33
N ARG A 206 -2.30 37.37 -5.55
CA ARG A 206 -2.24 37.19 -4.09
C ARG A 206 -3.34 37.98 -3.38
N SER A 207 -3.54 39.25 -3.79
CA SER A 207 -4.60 40.11 -3.23
C SER A 207 -5.99 39.48 -3.36
N VAL A 208 -6.29 38.82 -4.48
CA VAL A 208 -7.60 38.19 -4.71
C VAL A 208 -7.80 36.96 -3.82
N ASN A 209 -6.74 36.20 -3.56
CA ASN A 209 -6.81 35.00 -2.73
C ASN A 209 -7.00 35.35 -1.24
N ASP A 210 -6.36 36.42 -0.77
CA ASP A 210 -6.51 36.88 0.63
C ASP A 210 -7.94 37.37 0.92
N GLU A 211 -8.57 38.08 -0.03
CA GLU A 211 -9.97 38.52 0.08
C GLU A 211 -10.95 37.34 0.12
N ILE A 212 -10.64 36.25 -0.60
CA ILE A 212 -11.47 35.04 -0.63
C ILE A 212 -11.37 34.28 0.71
N GLU A 213 -10.19 34.19 1.30
CA GLU A 213 -10.00 33.52 2.60
C GLU A 213 -10.73 34.24 3.74
N GLU A 214 -10.69 35.57 3.77
CA GLU A 214 -11.41 36.37 4.77
C GLU A 214 -12.93 36.16 4.67
N LEU A 215 -13.44 36.08 3.43
CA LEU A 215 -14.85 35.81 3.15
C LEU A 215 -15.31 34.41 3.58
N LEU A 216 -14.48 33.39 3.36
CA LEU A 216 -14.77 32.01 3.78
C LEU A 216 -14.76 31.85 5.30
N GLN A 217 -13.88 32.57 6.00
CA GLN A 217 -13.85 32.57 7.47
C GLN A 217 -15.09 33.24 8.09
N MET A 218 -15.64 34.27 7.44
CA MET A 218 -16.88 34.91 7.90
C MET A 218 -18.10 33.98 7.74
N LEU A 219 -18.14 33.21 6.65
CA LEU A 219 -19.23 32.25 6.37
C LEU A 219 -19.23 31.04 7.32
N GLN A 220 -18.08 30.62 7.83
CA GLN A 220 -18.01 29.52 8.80
C GLN A 220 -18.51 29.89 10.20
N LYS A 221 -18.47 31.19 10.56
CA LYS A 221 -18.76 31.65 11.92
C LYS A 221 -20.19 32.16 12.14
N SER A 222 -21.01 32.30 11.10
CA SER A 222 -22.36 32.90 11.21
C SER A 222 -23.38 32.35 10.20
N ASP A 223 -24.68 32.54 10.46
CA ASP A 223 -25.77 32.14 9.57
C ASP A 223 -25.62 32.80 8.19
N ALA A 224 -25.45 31.99 7.15
CA ALA A 224 -25.13 32.43 5.79
C ALA A 224 -26.07 33.52 5.21
N LYS A 225 -27.32 33.60 5.69
CA LYS A 225 -28.29 34.64 5.27
C LYS A 225 -27.94 36.03 5.78
N GLN A 226 -27.37 36.16 6.97
CA GLN A 226 -26.98 37.46 7.54
C GLN A 226 -25.71 37.99 6.86
N VAL A 227 -24.76 37.09 6.57
CA VAL A 227 -23.53 37.44 5.84
C VAL A 227 -23.83 37.94 4.44
N LEU A 228 -24.73 37.28 3.71
CA LEU A 228 -25.12 37.72 2.36
C LEU A 228 -25.79 39.11 2.35
N GLN A 229 -26.40 39.53 3.47
CA GLN A 229 -27.01 40.86 3.59
C GLN A 229 -25.97 41.95 3.91
N SER A 230 -24.87 41.62 4.59
CA SER A 230 -23.80 42.57 4.93
C SER A 230 -22.75 42.77 3.84
N MET A 231 -22.77 41.97 2.77
CA MET A 231 -21.75 42.01 1.71
C MET A 231 -21.99 43.09 0.65
N ASN A 232 -20.90 43.66 0.15
CA ASN A 232 -20.90 44.60 -0.97
C ASN A 232 -21.21 43.91 -2.31
N GLU A 233 -21.75 44.65 -3.28
CA GLU A 233 -22.15 44.10 -4.59
C GLU A 233 -20.99 43.48 -5.39
N ASN A 234 -19.77 43.99 -5.23
CA ASN A 234 -18.57 43.42 -5.85
C ASN A 234 -18.20 42.04 -5.27
N GLN A 235 -18.42 41.83 -3.97
CA GLN A 235 -18.15 40.53 -3.34
C GLN A 235 -19.22 39.50 -3.72
N LYS A 236 -20.47 39.95 -3.89
CA LYS A 236 -21.56 39.09 -4.38
C LYS A 236 -21.36 38.67 -5.83
N SER A 237 -20.84 39.54 -6.70
CA SER A 237 -20.54 39.18 -8.09
C SER A 237 -19.38 38.17 -8.18
N LEU A 238 -18.35 38.32 -7.33
CA LEU A 238 -17.25 37.36 -7.21
C LEU A 238 -17.74 35.97 -6.78
N LEU A 239 -18.58 35.89 -5.74
CA LEU A 239 -19.19 34.63 -5.32
C LEU A 239 -20.05 33.98 -6.42
N ARG A 240 -20.81 34.78 -7.18
CA ARG A 240 -21.60 34.27 -8.32
C ARG A 240 -20.72 33.73 -9.45
N THR A 241 -19.51 34.27 -9.61
CA THR A 241 -18.56 33.84 -10.62
C THR A 241 -17.90 32.52 -10.21
N LEU A 242 -17.65 32.33 -8.91
CA LEU A 242 -17.10 31.10 -8.33
C LEU A 242 -18.14 29.97 -8.21
N ALA A 243 -19.42 30.29 -8.13
CA ALA A 243 -20.50 29.30 -8.04
C ALA A 243 -20.99 28.77 -9.41
N LYS A 244 -20.46 29.30 -10.52
CA LYS A 244 -20.67 28.77 -11.88
C LYS A 244 -19.67 27.66 -12.17
#